data_AF-A0A914DHN3-F1
#
_entry.id   AF-A0A914DHN3-F1
#
_cell.length_a   1.000
_cell.length_b   1.000
_cell.length_c   1.000
_cell.angle_alpha   90.00
_cell.angle_beta   90.00
_cell.angle_gamma   90.00
#
_symmetry.space_group_name_H-M   'P 1'
#
loop_
_entity.id
_entity.type
_entity.pdbx_description
1 polymer ?
#
loop_
_entity_poly.entity_id
_entity_poly.type
_entity_poly.pdbx_seq_one_letter_code
_entity_poly.pdbx_strand_id
1 'polypeptide(L)'
;MDGTMPDPMLVILQEQGYKKTGKLGPRVSQNLFKAENIVIESNTSGKLDKEIWQQWNKEVLAPKIRSKAFLLVDSLSTYGDLSFLEESGIEVVIMKDITKDVEKHRKIMKDKFKQGLKKKCDKLLEVFVIPPGGTKYVQPFDTSIFRTWKNMERKINDRLLMEDPDIDIDDRNNILKRMALIHRQLNSPRFKNMLLYSWYSSQYLDMRPGPFINPAVYCFHNTIESCNSQGCNETSFFRCGWCQSYLCSNHLFTNFHNCKNYRE
;
A
#
# COMPACT_ATOMS: atom_id res chain seq x y z
N MET A 1 11.75 6.93 -10.44
CA MET A 1 10.65 6.19 -9.78
C MET A 1 10.08 5.21 -10.78
N ASP A 2 9.87 3.97 -10.38
CA ASP A 2 9.33 2.88 -11.19
C ASP A 2 7.80 2.90 -11.29
N GLY A 3 7.13 3.63 -10.40
CA GLY A 3 5.68 3.82 -10.38
C GLY A 3 4.94 2.61 -9.80
N THR A 4 5.52 2.01 -8.76
CA THR A 4 4.92 0.93 -7.96
C THR A 4 4.76 1.37 -6.50
N MET A 5 3.82 0.76 -5.78
CA MET A 5 3.74 0.91 -4.33
C MET A 5 4.76 -0.02 -3.65
N PRO A 6 5.28 0.36 -2.47
CA PRO A 6 6.10 -0.54 -1.66
C PRO A 6 5.37 -1.87 -1.38
N ASP A 7 6.10 -2.97 -1.52
CA ASP A 7 5.58 -4.34 -1.41
C ASP A 7 6.55 -5.23 -0.62
N PRO A 8 6.17 -5.93 0.47
CA PRO A 8 4.82 -6.01 1.04
C PRO A 8 4.34 -4.77 1.79
N MET A 9 3.01 -4.63 1.86
CA MET A 9 2.29 -3.67 2.69
C MET A 9 2.17 -4.18 4.13
N LEU A 10 2.48 -3.34 5.12
CA LEU A 10 2.23 -3.65 6.53
C LEU A 10 0.74 -3.46 6.86
N VAL A 11 0.12 -4.48 7.45
CA VAL A 11 -1.25 -4.45 7.96
C VAL A 11 -1.21 -4.74 9.45
N ILE A 12 -1.79 -3.86 10.26
CA ILE A 12 -1.82 -4.00 11.71
C ILE A 12 -3.25 -4.27 12.14
N LEU A 13 -3.50 -5.46 12.66
CA LEU A 13 -4.80 -5.84 13.18
C LEU A 13 -4.98 -5.33 14.61
N GLN A 14 -6.18 -4.82 14.90
CA GLN A 14 -6.57 -4.49 16.25
C GLN A 14 -7.01 -5.76 16.98
N GLU A 15 -6.20 -6.21 17.93
CA GLU A 15 -6.45 -7.40 18.74
C GLU A 15 -6.65 -7.01 20.20
N GLN A 16 -7.89 -7.14 20.68
CA GLN A 16 -8.22 -7.08 22.10
C GLN A 16 -7.83 -8.42 22.76
N GLY A 17 -6.54 -8.78 22.68
CA GLY A 17 -6.10 -10.16 22.91
C GLY A 17 -6.21 -10.66 24.35
N TYR A 18 -6.15 -11.99 24.48
CA TYR A 18 -5.86 -12.74 25.72
C TYR A 18 -4.57 -12.19 26.37
N LYS A 19 -4.61 -11.94 27.69
CA LYS A 19 -3.57 -11.26 28.50
C LYS A 19 -3.31 -9.76 28.19
N LYS A 20 -4.16 -9.05 27.44
CA LYS A 20 -4.01 -7.61 27.09
C LYS A 20 -2.71 -7.24 26.36
N THR A 21 -2.05 -8.21 25.71
CA THR A 21 -0.77 -7.99 25.02
C THR A 21 -0.92 -7.52 23.57
N GLY A 22 -2.11 -7.60 22.98
CA GLY A 22 -2.34 -7.24 21.57
C GLY A 22 -1.79 -8.26 20.56
N LYS A 23 -1.28 -9.41 21.01
CA LYS A 23 -0.73 -10.47 20.14
C LYS A 23 -1.82 -11.43 19.70
N LEU A 24 -1.71 -11.91 18.45
CA LEU A 24 -2.54 -13.00 17.93
C LEU A 24 -2.32 -14.28 18.74
N GLY A 25 -3.41 -14.92 19.17
CA GLY A 25 -3.34 -16.23 19.82
C GLY A 25 -2.84 -17.32 18.83
N PRO A 26 -2.20 -18.40 19.31
CA PRO A 26 -1.61 -19.41 18.43
C PRO A 26 -2.58 -20.00 17.39
N ARG A 27 -3.82 -20.30 17.82
CA ARG A 27 -4.87 -20.83 16.95
C ARG A 27 -5.34 -19.83 15.89
N VAL A 28 -5.38 -18.53 16.24
CA VAL A 28 -5.76 -17.46 15.31
C VAL A 28 -4.66 -17.29 14.26
N SER A 29 -3.39 -17.26 14.70
CA SER A 29 -2.22 -17.12 13.83
C SER A 29 -2.11 -18.26 12.80
N GLN A 30 -2.49 -19.49 13.19
CA GLN A 30 -2.47 -20.66 12.29
C GLN A 30 -3.49 -20.57 11.15
N ASN A 31 -4.67 -20.00 11.41
CA ASN A 31 -5.76 -19.91 10.45
C ASN A 31 -5.84 -18.54 9.73
N LEU A 32 -4.88 -17.66 9.99
CA LEU A 32 -4.84 -16.34 9.39
C LEU A 32 -4.48 -16.43 7.91
N PHE A 33 -5.22 -15.71 7.08
CA PHE A 33 -4.93 -15.56 5.66
C PHE A 33 -3.55 -14.94 5.48
N LYS A 34 -2.76 -15.50 4.56
CA LYS A 34 -1.41 -15.04 4.24
C LYS A 34 -1.31 -14.79 2.76
N ALA A 35 -0.71 -13.65 2.39
CA ALA A 35 -0.28 -13.38 1.04
C ALA A 35 1.09 -12.70 1.07
N GLU A 36 1.92 -13.00 0.08
CA GLU A 36 3.29 -12.47 -0.02
C GLU A 36 3.39 -10.94 -0.13
N ASN A 37 2.31 -10.25 -0.51
CA ASN A 37 2.28 -8.78 -0.63
C ASN A 37 1.79 -8.06 0.61
N ILE A 38 1.57 -8.79 1.71
CA ILE A 38 1.24 -8.20 3.00
C ILE A 38 2.11 -8.80 4.10
N VAL A 39 2.47 -7.97 5.07
CA VAL A 39 3.05 -8.39 6.35
C VAL A 39 2.04 -8.03 7.42
N ILE A 40 1.78 -8.97 8.32
CA ILE A 40 0.69 -8.85 9.29
C ILE A 40 1.29 -8.76 10.68
N GLU A 41 0.93 -7.70 11.37
CA GLU A 41 1.25 -7.46 12.77
C GLU A 41 -0.04 -7.21 13.54
N SER A 42 0.03 -7.21 14.87
CA SER A 42 -1.14 -6.92 15.69
C SER A 42 -0.77 -6.21 16.99
N ASN A 43 -1.64 -5.32 17.45
CA ASN A 43 -1.60 -4.79 18.80
C ASN A 43 -3.02 -4.41 19.26
N THR A 44 -3.16 -3.90 20.49
CA THR A 44 -4.46 -3.53 21.07
C THR A 44 -5.13 -2.32 20.42
N SER A 45 -4.36 -1.50 19.69
CA SER A 45 -4.84 -0.25 19.09
C SER A 45 -5.15 -0.36 17.60
N GLY A 46 -4.62 -1.38 16.91
CA GLY A 46 -4.61 -1.46 15.45
C GLY A 46 -3.76 -0.39 14.76
N LYS A 47 -2.89 0.30 15.50
CA LYS A 47 -2.06 1.41 15.00
C LYS A 47 -0.60 1.03 15.00
N LEU A 48 0.19 1.69 14.16
CA LEU A 48 1.64 1.57 14.17
C LEU A 48 2.19 2.10 15.50
N ASP A 49 3.03 1.29 16.16
CA ASP A 49 3.80 1.67 17.35
C ASP A 49 5.30 1.49 17.08
N LYS A 50 6.14 1.87 18.06
CA LYS A 50 7.60 1.81 17.92
C LYS A 50 8.11 0.38 17.73
N GLU A 51 7.54 -0.60 18.44
CA GLU A 51 7.99 -2.00 18.39
C GLU A 51 7.70 -2.63 17.02
N ILE A 52 6.47 -2.47 16.53
CA ILE A 52 6.06 -2.94 15.19
C ILE A 52 6.89 -2.24 14.11
N TRP A 53 7.15 -0.94 14.25
CA TRP A 53 7.99 -0.23 13.29
C TRP A 53 9.41 -0.77 13.29
N GLN A 54 10.05 -0.89 14.46
CA GLN A 54 11.40 -1.45 14.59
C GLN A 54 11.51 -2.81 13.91
N GLN A 55 10.54 -3.69 14.16
CA GLN A 55 10.48 -5.01 13.55
C GLN A 55 10.32 -4.94 12.03
N TRP A 56 9.34 -4.16 11.54
CA TRP A 56 9.12 -3.98 10.10
C TRP A 56 10.33 -3.35 9.39
N ASN A 57 11.03 -2.42 10.04
CA ASN A 57 12.24 -1.83 9.49
C ASN A 57 13.31 -2.90 9.28
N LYS A 58 13.57 -3.69 10.33
CA LYS A 58 14.58 -4.76 10.32
C LYS A 58 14.26 -5.85 9.28
N GLU A 59 13.00 -6.26 9.18
CA GLU A 59 12.61 -7.42 8.37
C GLU A 59 12.20 -7.08 6.93
N VAL A 60 11.73 -5.85 6.69
CA VAL A 60 11.09 -5.49 5.42
C VAL A 60 11.74 -4.28 4.75
N LEU A 61 11.87 -3.14 5.45
CA LEU A 61 12.38 -1.92 4.83
C LEU A 61 13.88 -2.01 4.54
N ALA A 62 14.67 -2.33 5.57
CA ALA A 62 16.13 -2.33 5.48
C ALA A 62 16.67 -3.33 4.43
N PRO A 63 16.16 -4.58 4.35
CA PRO A 63 16.60 -5.52 3.32
C PRO A 63 16.35 -5.06 1.88
N LYS A 64 15.38 -4.16 1.65
CA LYS A 64 15.06 -3.63 0.32
C LYS A 64 15.91 -2.45 -0.10
N ILE A 65 16.57 -1.79 0.83
CA ILE A 65 17.44 -0.65 0.54
C ILE A 65 18.77 -1.18 0.01
N ARG A 66 18.91 -1.16 -1.32
CA ARG A 66 20.11 -1.63 -2.05
C ARG A 66 21.09 -0.50 -2.38
N SER A 67 20.61 0.74 -2.32
CA SER A 67 21.34 1.96 -2.62
C SER A 67 20.68 3.11 -1.88
N LYS A 68 21.08 4.35 -2.18
CA LYS A 68 20.38 5.55 -1.73
C LYS A 68 18.85 5.43 -1.93
N ALA A 69 18.07 5.72 -0.90
CA ALA A 69 16.61 5.71 -0.89
C ALA A 69 16.07 6.90 -0.10
N PHE A 70 14.82 7.28 -0.41
CA PHE A 70 14.09 8.34 0.29
C PHE A 70 12.87 7.75 0.98
N LEU A 71 12.70 8.03 2.27
CA LEU A 71 11.52 7.67 3.04
C LEU A 71 10.77 8.94 3.44
N LEU A 72 9.51 9.06 3.03
CA LEU A 72 8.63 10.15 3.45
C LEU A 72 7.76 9.65 4.61
N VAL A 73 7.79 10.35 5.74
CA VAL A 73 7.03 10.00 6.94
C VAL A 73 6.12 11.14 7.39
N ASP A 74 4.98 10.79 7.98
CA ASP A 74 4.08 11.79 8.56
C ASP A 74 4.69 12.41 9.84
N SER A 75 4.19 13.58 10.25
CA SER A 75 4.63 14.32 11.45
C SER A 75 3.96 13.87 12.74
N LEU A 76 3.18 12.79 12.72
CA LEU A 76 2.51 12.25 13.90
C LEU A 76 3.53 11.93 15.01
N SER A 77 3.16 12.15 16.27
CA SER A 77 4.08 12.04 17.43
C SER A 77 4.68 10.64 17.59
N THR A 78 4.02 9.60 17.08
CA THR A 78 4.53 8.22 17.04
C THR A 78 5.81 8.07 16.21
N TYR A 79 6.12 9.06 15.38
CA TYR A 79 7.28 9.14 14.49
C TYR A 79 8.39 10.04 15.09
N GLY A 80 8.22 10.51 16.33
CA GLY A 80 9.11 11.52 16.94
C GLY A 80 10.54 11.04 17.18
N ASP A 81 10.71 9.73 17.38
CA ASP A 81 12.01 9.08 17.52
C ASP A 81 12.23 8.09 16.38
N LEU A 82 13.02 8.48 15.39
CA LEU A 82 13.40 7.68 14.22
C LEU A 82 14.80 7.07 14.35
N SER A 83 15.44 7.19 15.53
CA SER A 83 16.80 6.69 15.77
C SER A 83 16.90 5.17 15.54
N PHE A 84 15.82 4.45 15.81
CA PHE A 84 15.75 3.00 15.61
C PHE A 84 15.93 2.57 14.14
N LEU A 85 15.80 3.49 13.17
CA LEU A 85 16.07 3.17 11.77
C LEU A 85 17.56 2.82 11.53
N GLU A 86 18.46 3.37 12.35
CA GLU A 86 19.91 3.13 12.28
C GLU A 86 20.30 1.72 12.75
N GLU A 87 19.46 1.08 13.58
CA GLU A 87 19.72 -0.25 14.17
C GLU A 87 19.76 -1.39 13.15
N SER A 88 19.44 -1.12 11.87
CA SER A 88 19.38 -2.12 10.80
C SER A 88 20.61 -2.14 9.88
N GLY A 89 21.70 -1.48 10.25
CA GLY A 89 22.95 -1.49 9.48
C GLY A 89 22.87 -0.70 8.17
N ILE A 90 21.98 0.29 8.12
CA ILE A 90 21.83 1.26 7.02
C ILE A 90 22.21 2.62 7.57
N GLU A 91 22.95 3.39 6.77
CA GLU A 91 23.20 4.79 7.11
C GLU A 91 21.88 5.56 6.97
N VAL A 92 21.42 6.19 8.04
CA VAL A 92 20.19 6.97 8.04
C VAL A 92 20.51 8.43 8.23
N VAL A 93 19.99 9.27 7.33
CA VAL A 93 20.05 10.73 7.48
C VAL A 93 18.63 11.23 7.66
N ILE A 94 18.29 11.60 8.89
CA ILE A 94 16.97 12.15 9.20
C ILE A 94 16.99 13.63 8.84
N MET A 95 16.37 13.94 7.71
CA MET A 95 16.06 15.30 7.29
C MET A 95 14.87 15.77 8.12
N LYS A 96 15.14 16.21 9.35
CA LYS A 96 14.16 16.93 10.16
C LYS A 96 13.90 18.26 9.45
N ASP A 97 12.85 18.31 8.64
CA ASP A 97 12.39 19.57 8.08
C ASP A 97 11.75 20.36 9.23
N ILE A 98 12.53 21.30 9.78
CA ILE A 98 12.16 22.19 10.90
C ILE A 98 11.13 23.25 10.46
N THR A 99 10.44 23.05 9.34
CA THR A 99 9.54 24.06 8.78
C THR A 99 8.10 23.60 8.78
N LYS A 100 7.21 24.48 9.26
CA LYS A 100 5.76 24.39 9.06
C LYS A 100 5.36 24.71 7.60
N ASP A 101 6.32 24.76 6.69
CA ASP A 101 6.19 25.32 5.34
C ASP A 101 6.18 24.20 4.30
N VAL A 102 4.99 23.94 3.78
CA VAL A 102 4.72 22.96 2.72
C VAL A 102 5.49 23.27 1.43
N GLU A 103 5.68 24.55 1.10
CA GLU A 103 6.32 24.95 -0.15
C GLU A 103 7.83 24.76 -0.10
N LYS A 104 8.45 25.09 1.04
CA LYS A 104 9.85 24.77 1.28
C LYS A 104 10.10 23.26 1.21
N HIS A 105 9.24 22.45 1.83
CA HIS A 105 9.32 20.99 1.76
C HIS A 105 9.26 20.48 0.31
N ARG A 106 8.32 20.98 -0.50
CA ARG A 106 8.24 20.64 -1.93
C ARG A 106 9.53 20.97 -2.67
N LYS A 107 10.07 22.17 -2.47
CA LYS A 107 11.32 22.60 -3.11
C LYS A 107 12.47 21.64 -2.78
N ILE A 108 12.65 21.31 -1.50
CA ILE A 108 13.69 20.36 -1.05
C ILE A 108 13.51 19.00 -1.72
N MET A 109 12.31 18.43 -1.67
CA MET A 109 12.03 17.12 -2.26
C MET A 109 12.26 17.14 -3.77
N LYS A 110 11.81 18.18 -4.46
CA LYS A 110 11.98 18.35 -5.90
C LYS A 110 13.45 18.43 -6.30
N ASP A 111 14.25 19.19 -5.55
CA ASP A 111 15.70 19.28 -5.77
C ASP A 111 16.37 17.91 -5.53
N LYS A 112 15.95 17.15 -4.52
CA LYS A 112 16.43 15.79 -4.26
C LYS A 112 16.08 14.81 -5.40
N PHE A 113 14.85 14.88 -5.91
CA PHE A 113 14.44 14.08 -7.08
C PHE A 113 15.24 14.44 -8.34
N LYS A 114 15.53 15.74 -8.57
CA LYS A 114 16.36 16.22 -9.70
C LYS A 114 17.81 15.78 -9.60
N GLN A 115 18.40 15.86 -8.41
CA GLN A 115 19.77 15.41 -8.17
C GLN A 115 19.91 13.90 -8.44
N GLY A 116 18.82 13.15 -8.32
CA GLY A 116 18.76 11.72 -8.53
C GLY A 116 19.49 10.95 -7.43
N LEU A 117 19.38 9.62 -7.48
CA LEU A 117 20.10 8.73 -6.56
C LEU A 117 21.56 8.59 -7.02
N LYS A 118 22.36 9.65 -6.83
CA LYS A 118 23.80 9.65 -7.16
C LYS A 118 24.64 9.02 -6.05
N LYS A 119 24.80 7.70 -6.09
CA LYS A 119 25.97 6.90 -5.68
C LYS A 119 25.57 5.43 -5.71
N LYS A 120 26.38 4.59 -6.35
CA LYS A 120 26.08 3.15 -6.55
C LYS A 120 26.56 2.24 -5.40
N CYS A 121 27.06 2.80 -4.29
CA CYS A 121 27.85 2.00 -3.34
C CYS A 121 27.40 2.04 -1.87
N ASP A 122 26.72 3.09 -1.41
CA ASP A 122 26.39 3.24 0.01
C ASP A 122 24.87 3.08 0.24
N LYS A 123 24.47 2.19 1.15
CA LYS A 123 23.07 2.05 1.59
C LYS A 123 22.72 3.23 2.50
N LEU A 124 22.16 4.27 1.90
CA LEU A 124 21.76 5.49 2.58
C LEU A 124 20.23 5.65 2.53
N LEU A 125 19.59 5.84 3.67
CA LEU A 125 18.19 6.19 3.79
C LEU A 125 18.07 7.65 4.25
N GLU A 126 17.64 8.55 3.36
CA GLU A 126 17.27 9.90 3.78
C GLU A 126 15.77 9.92 4.15
N VAL A 127 15.47 10.31 5.39
CA VAL A 127 14.11 10.34 5.91
C VAL A 127 13.60 11.77 5.95
N PHE A 128 12.48 12.03 5.29
CA PHE A 128 11.83 13.33 5.23
C PHE A 128 10.54 13.31 6.04
N VAL A 129 10.45 14.18 7.05
CA VAL A 129 9.23 14.35 7.84
C VAL A 129 8.35 15.40 7.15
N ILE A 130 7.10 15.05 6.87
CA ILE A 130 6.11 15.96 6.30
C ILE A 130 5.78 17.05 7.33
N PRO A 131 5.71 18.34 6.95
CA PRO A 131 5.29 19.40 7.87
C PRO A 131 3.91 19.13 8.50
N PRO A 132 3.70 19.48 9.79
CA PRO A 132 2.37 19.37 10.41
C PRO A 132 1.28 20.05 9.59
N GLY A 133 0.19 19.32 9.30
CA GLY A 133 -0.91 19.80 8.45
C GLY A 133 -0.62 19.77 6.93
N GLY A 134 0.59 19.36 6.53
CA GLY A 134 1.04 19.24 5.15
C GLY A 134 0.62 17.96 4.43
N THR A 135 0.26 16.92 5.18
CA THR A 135 -0.05 15.55 4.72
C THR A 135 -0.91 15.52 3.45
N LYS A 136 -2.07 16.18 3.47
CA LYS A 136 -3.01 16.23 2.33
C LYS A 136 -2.48 16.92 1.07
N TYR A 137 -1.37 17.65 1.16
CA TYR A 137 -0.81 18.45 0.08
C TYR A 137 0.47 17.87 -0.53
N VAL A 138 1.20 17.04 0.22
CA VAL A 138 2.52 16.55 -0.20
C VAL A 138 2.70 15.05 -0.05
N GLN A 139 1.82 14.35 0.69
CA GLN A 139 1.88 12.89 0.74
C GLN A 139 1.26 12.31 -0.54
N PRO A 140 1.99 11.51 -1.34
CA PRO A 140 1.45 10.92 -2.56
C PRO A 140 0.22 10.03 -2.28
N PHE A 141 0.20 9.35 -1.14
CA PHE A 141 -0.93 8.53 -0.73
C PHE A 141 -2.21 9.34 -0.52
N ASP A 142 -2.17 10.44 0.25
CA ASP A 142 -3.34 11.28 0.49
C ASP A 142 -3.77 12.12 -0.73
N THR A 143 -2.82 12.56 -1.55
CA THR A 143 -3.15 13.40 -2.71
C THR A 143 -3.92 12.65 -3.79
N SER A 144 -3.72 11.33 -3.94
CA SER A 144 -4.52 10.55 -4.90
C SER A 144 -4.68 9.05 -4.64
N ILE A 145 -3.68 8.33 -4.12
CA ILE A 145 -3.72 6.85 -4.05
C ILE A 145 -4.84 6.36 -3.13
N PHE A 146 -5.00 6.93 -1.93
CA PHE A 146 -6.02 6.50 -0.97
C PHE A 146 -7.45 6.70 -1.46
N ARG A 147 -7.69 7.72 -2.30
CA ARG A 147 -9.01 7.90 -2.92
C ARG A 147 -9.34 6.72 -3.83
N THR A 148 -8.39 6.29 -4.64
CA THR A 148 -8.56 5.12 -5.51
C THR A 148 -8.71 3.85 -4.68
N TRP A 149 -7.88 3.67 -3.65
CA TRP A 149 -7.98 2.55 -2.72
C TRP A 149 -9.38 2.41 -2.13
N LYS A 150 -9.91 3.47 -1.50
CA LYS A 150 -11.23 3.49 -0.88
C LYS A 150 -12.35 3.22 -1.89
N ASN A 151 -12.20 3.70 -3.11
CA ASN A 151 -13.16 3.43 -4.18
C ASN A 151 -13.15 1.95 -4.62
N MET A 152 -11.97 1.32 -4.73
CA MET A 152 -11.84 -0.11 -4.99
C MET A 152 -12.46 -0.92 -3.85
N GLU A 153 -12.09 -0.62 -2.61
CA GLU A 153 -12.59 -1.27 -1.40
C GLU A 153 -14.12 -1.23 -1.32
N ARG A 154 -14.71 -0.04 -1.47
CA ARG A 154 -16.17 0.13 -1.46
C ARG A 154 -16.84 -0.74 -2.52
N LYS A 155 -16.38 -0.68 -3.77
CA LYS A 155 -16.98 -1.46 -4.86
C LYS A 155 -16.83 -2.97 -4.66
N ILE A 156 -15.71 -3.44 -4.11
CA ILE A 156 -15.54 -4.87 -3.77
C ILE A 156 -16.53 -5.25 -2.69
N ASN A 157 -16.62 -4.49 -1.59
CA ASN A 157 -17.52 -4.78 -0.48
C ASN A 157 -18.99 -4.78 -0.91
N ASP A 158 -19.41 -3.77 -1.69
CA ASP A 158 -20.78 -3.67 -2.21
C ASP A 158 -21.17 -4.91 -3.03
N ARG A 159 -20.23 -5.47 -3.81
CA ARG A 159 -20.46 -6.68 -4.61
C ARG A 159 -20.43 -7.96 -3.78
N LEU A 160 -19.52 -8.06 -2.81
CA LEU A 160 -19.46 -9.22 -1.93
C LEU A 160 -20.75 -9.35 -1.09
N LEU A 161 -21.21 -8.27 -0.48
CA LEU A 161 -22.45 -8.25 0.32
C LEU A 161 -23.70 -8.55 -0.52
N MET A 162 -23.68 -8.23 -1.81
CA MET A 162 -24.80 -8.51 -2.73
C MET A 162 -24.83 -9.98 -3.16
N GLU A 163 -23.67 -10.60 -3.38
CA GLU A 163 -23.55 -11.98 -3.89
C GLU A 163 -23.52 -13.03 -2.77
N ASP A 164 -23.06 -12.65 -1.57
CA ASP A 164 -23.00 -13.50 -0.38
C ASP A 164 -23.51 -12.71 0.84
N PRO A 165 -24.82 -12.79 1.16
CA PRO A 165 -25.40 -12.07 2.28
C PRO A 165 -24.85 -12.47 3.66
N ASP A 166 -24.24 -13.65 3.77
CA ASP A 166 -23.70 -14.18 5.02
C ASP A 166 -22.22 -13.83 5.21
N ILE A 167 -21.58 -13.14 4.24
CA ILE A 167 -20.18 -12.76 4.35
C ILE A 167 -19.94 -11.74 5.46
N ASP A 168 -19.09 -12.10 6.41
CA ASP A 168 -18.55 -11.14 7.37
C ASP A 168 -17.37 -10.37 6.74
N ILE A 169 -17.62 -9.17 6.22
CA ILE A 169 -16.60 -8.31 5.61
C ILE A 169 -15.57 -7.76 6.62
N ASP A 170 -15.92 -7.80 7.91
CA ASP A 170 -15.10 -7.36 9.03
C ASP A 170 -14.33 -8.52 9.67
N ASP A 171 -14.56 -9.76 9.23
CA ASP A 171 -13.69 -10.88 9.57
C ASP A 171 -12.24 -10.59 9.14
N ARG A 172 -11.29 -10.94 10.00
CA ARG A 172 -9.87 -10.68 9.82
C ARG A 172 -9.33 -11.23 8.50
N ASN A 173 -9.71 -12.45 8.12
CA ASN A 173 -9.23 -13.04 6.87
C ASN A 173 -9.81 -12.32 5.66
N ASN A 174 -11.08 -11.88 5.74
CA ASN A 174 -11.70 -11.12 4.67
C ASN A 174 -11.10 -9.71 4.56
N ILE A 175 -10.79 -9.04 5.67
CA ILE A 175 -10.01 -7.79 5.68
C ILE A 175 -8.65 -8.00 4.99
N LEU A 176 -7.90 -9.03 5.40
CA LEU A 176 -6.56 -9.29 4.85
C LEU A 176 -6.60 -9.65 3.36
N LYS A 177 -7.56 -10.48 2.93
CA LYS A 177 -7.80 -10.79 1.51
C LYS A 177 -8.05 -9.53 0.71
N ARG A 178 -8.92 -8.64 1.20
CA ARG A 178 -9.25 -7.38 0.52
C ARG A 178 -8.05 -6.46 0.42
N MET A 179 -7.30 -6.30 1.50
CA MET A 179 -6.06 -5.51 1.55
C MET A 179 -5.02 -6.04 0.56
N ALA A 180 -4.78 -7.36 0.56
CA ALA A 180 -3.88 -8.02 -0.37
C ALA A 180 -4.33 -7.88 -1.83
N LEU A 181 -5.62 -8.06 -2.11
CA LEU A 181 -6.19 -7.96 -3.45
C LEU A 181 -6.03 -6.53 -4.00
N ILE A 182 -6.46 -5.50 -3.27
CA ILE A 182 -6.39 -4.11 -3.75
C ILE A 182 -4.94 -3.68 -3.95
N HIS A 183 -4.05 -3.97 -2.99
CA HIS A 183 -2.62 -3.66 -3.12
C HIS A 183 -2.03 -4.28 -4.39
N ARG A 184 -2.34 -5.55 -4.65
CA ARG A 184 -1.88 -6.26 -5.85
C ARG A 184 -2.41 -5.64 -7.11
N GLN A 185 -3.71 -5.36 -7.16
CA GLN A 185 -4.35 -4.79 -8.35
C GLN A 185 -3.78 -3.41 -8.68
N LEU A 186 -3.61 -2.54 -7.69
CA LEU A 186 -3.02 -1.21 -7.88
C LEU A 186 -1.54 -1.26 -8.28
N ASN A 187 -0.82 -2.32 -7.95
CA ASN A 187 0.56 -2.56 -8.39
C ASN A 187 0.69 -3.16 -9.81
N SER A 188 -0.42 -3.40 -10.51
CA SER A 188 -0.34 -3.79 -11.93
C SER A 188 0.40 -2.71 -12.74
N PRO A 189 1.29 -3.10 -13.69
CA PRO A 189 1.91 -2.17 -14.63
C PRO A 189 0.91 -1.25 -15.34
N ARG A 190 -0.34 -1.71 -15.50
CA ARG A 190 -1.45 -0.93 -16.07
C ARG A 190 -1.71 0.40 -15.37
N PHE A 191 -1.50 0.46 -14.05
CA PHE A 191 -1.83 1.62 -13.23
C PHE A 191 -0.60 2.42 -12.81
N LYS A 192 0.58 2.09 -13.37
CA LYS A 192 1.85 2.77 -13.12
C LYS A 192 1.77 4.28 -13.25
N ASN A 193 1.12 4.77 -14.31
CA ASN A 193 0.99 6.22 -14.55
C ASN A 193 0.12 6.92 -13.49
N MET A 194 -0.87 6.23 -12.91
CA MET A 194 -1.65 6.77 -11.78
C MET A 194 -0.76 6.92 -10.54
N LEU A 195 0.07 5.91 -10.24
CA LEU A 195 1.01 5.96 -9.13
C LEU A 195 2.09 7.03 -9.35
N LEU A 196 2.59 7.23 -10.56
CA LEU A 196 3.49 8.36 -10.86
C LEU A 196 2.77 9.70 -10.72
N TYR A 197 1.48 9.77 -11.11
CA TYR A 197 0.68 10.98 -11.00
C TYR A 197 0.55 11.44 -9.55
N SER A 198 0.54 10.54 -8.56
CA SER A 198 0.48 10.93 -7.15
C SER A 198 1.70 11.74 -6.70
N TRP A 199 2.87 11.45 -7.25
CA TRP A 199 4.09 12.23 -7.00
C TRP A 199 4.07 13.57 -7.72
N TYR A 200 3.48 13.63 -8.91
CA TYR A 200 3.24 14.89 -9.63
C TYR A 200 2.20 15.77 -8.92
N SER A 201 1.09 15.21 -8.43
CA SER A 201 0.08 15.96 -7.67
C SER A 201 0.60 16.46 -6.32
N SER A 202 1.61 15.79 -5.77
CA SER A 202 2.36 16.25 -4.58
C SER A 202 3.40 17.34 -4.91
N GLN A 203 3.56 17.68 -6.20
CA GLN A 203 4.52 18.65 -6.75
C GLN A 203 6.00 18.26 -6.63
N TYR A 204 6.29 16.97 -6.48
CA TYR A 204 7.66 16.45 -6.45
C TYR A 204 8.24 16.16 -7.84
N LEU A 205 7.39 16.06 -8.86
CA LEU A 205 7.78 15.88 -10.26
C LEU A 205 7.47 17.14 -11.07
N ASP A 206 8.40 17.53 -11.96
CA ASP A 206 8.17 18.62 -12.92
C ASP A 206 7.24 18.23 -14.06
N MET A 207 7.35 16.99 -14.53
CA MET A 207 6.60 16.52 -15.68
C MET A 207 5.41 15.69 -15.24
N ARG A 208 4.25 16.00 -15.81
CA ARG A 208 3.06 15.17 -15.66
C ARG A 208 3.31 13.81 -16.33
N PRO A 209 3.10 12.69 -15.64
CA PRO A 209 3.18 11.38 -16.25
C PRO A 209 2.12 11.19 -17.33
N GLY A 210 2.30 10.16 -18.16
CA GLY A 210 1.38 9.83 -19.25
C GLY A 210 -0.06 9.58 -18.78
N PRO A 211 -1.03 9.53 -19.72
CA PRO A 211 -2.42 9.28 -19.39
C PRO A 211 -2.59 7.93 -18.67
N PHE A 212 -3.64 7.82 -17.86
CA PHE A 212 -4.02 6.60 -17.16
C PHE A 212 -5.54 6.52 -17.01
N ILE A 213 -6.03 5.28 -16.90
CA ILE A 213 -7.40 5.01 -16.50
C ILE A 213 -7.47 4.85 -14.98
N ASN A 214 -8.55 5.33 -14.37
CA ASN A 214 -8.78 5.10 -12.95
C ASN A 214 -8.95 3.59 -12.69
N PRO A 215 -8.22 2.98 -11.74
CA PRO A 215 -8.31 1.54 -11.48
C PRO A 215 -9.72 1.06 -11.14
N ALA A 216 -10.48 1.83 -10.36
CA ALA A 216 -11.87 1.49 -10.02
C ALA A 216 -12.83 1.66 -11.20
N VAL A 217 -12.46 2.42 -12.23
CA VAL A 217 -13.18 2.44 -13.51
C VAL A 217 -12.80 1.19 -14.30
N TYR A 218 -11.52 0.97 -14.56
CA TYR A 218 -11.05 -0.17 -15.36
C TYR A 218 -11.52 -1.52 -14.79
N CYS A 219 -11.29 -1.77 -13.51
CA CYS A 219 -11.57 -3.06 -12.90
C CYS A 219 -13.07 -3.35 -12.77
N PHE A 220 -13.94 -2.35 -12.88
CA PHE A 220 -15.39 -2.52 -12.73
C PHE A 220 -16.16 -2.08 -14.00
N HIS A 221 -15.49 -2.01 -15.14
CA HIS A 221 -16.10 -1.66 -16.42
C HIS A 221 -16.61 -2.90 -17.15
N ASN A 222 -17.81 -2.80 -17.76
CA ASN A 222 -18.46 -3.85 -18.55
C ASN A 222 -18.54 -5.19 -17.82
N THR A 223 -18.93 -5.17 -16.56
CA THR A 223 -18.92 -6.36 -15.70
C THR A 223 -20.24 -7.12 -15.78
N ILE A 224 -20.62 -7.45 -17.01
CA ILE A 224 -21.75 -8.33 -17.35
C ILE A 224 -21.27 -9.55 -18.16
N GLU A 225 -19.95 -9.65 -18.38
CA GLU A 225 -19.30 -10.79 -19.04
C GLU A 225 -19.34 -12.03 -18.13
N SER A 226 -19.27 -13.21 -18.74
CA SER A 226 -19.06 -14.46 -17.99
C SER A 226 -17.68 -14.49 -17.33
N CYS A 227 -17.61 -15.09 -16.14
CA CYS A 227 -16.34 -15.33 -15.48
C CYS A 227 -15.43 -16.20 -16.37
N ASN A 228 -14.17 -15.80 -16.52
CA ASN A 228 -13.19 -16.51 -17.36
C ASN A 228 -12.55 -17.73 -16.68
N SER A 229 -12.93 -18.02 -15.43
CA SER A 229 -12.47 -19.23 -14.75
C SER A 229 -13.08 -20.46 -15.42
N GLN A 230 -12.26 -21.50 -15.61
CA GLN A 230 -12.68 -22.72 -16.32
C GLN A 230 -13.90 -23.37 -15.65
N GLY A 231 -14.95 -23.61 -16.43
CA GLY A 231 -16.19 -24.24 -15.95
C GLY A 231 -17.09 -23.34 -15.11
N CYS A 232 -16.80 -22.05 -15.01
CA CYS A 232 -17.64 -21.10 -14.28
C CYS A 232 -18.70 -20.48 -15.20
N ASN A 233 -19.96 -20.48 -14.75
CA ASN A 233 -21.08 -19.85 -15.46
C ASN A 233 -21.57 -18.58 -14.76
N GLU A 234 -20.88 -18.13 -13.71
CA GLU A 234 -21.25 -16.93 -12.97
C GLU A 234 -20.91 -15.66 -13.75
N THR A 235 -21.71 -14.62 -13.53
CA THR A 235 -21.44 -13.28 -14.06
C THR A 235 -20.24 -12.68 -13.33
N SER A 236 -19.31 -12.11 -14.09
CA SER A 236 -18.18 -11.37 -13.53
C SER A 236 -18.61 -10.00 -13.00
N PHE A 237 -17.98 -9.52 -11.93
CA PHE A 237 -18.10 -8.11 -11.51
C PHE A 237 -16.76 -7.36 -11.56
N PHE A 238 -15.67 -8.07 -11.87
CA PHE A 238 -14.32 -7.53 -11.76
C PHE A 238 -13.44 -7.95 -12.93
N ARG A 239 -12.72 -7.00 -13.52
CA ARG A 239 -11.67 -7.23 -14.53
C ARG A 239 -10.29 -7.07 -13.89
N CYS A 240 -9.48 -8.12 -13.94
CA CYS A 240 -8.14 -8.10 -13.34
C CYS A 240 -7.20 -7.11 -14.04
N GLY A 241 -6.56 -6.22 -13.27
CA GLY A 241 -5.57 -5.26 -13.77
C GLY A 241 -4.34 -5.93 -14.38
N TRP A 242 -4.04 -7.18 -14.02
CA TRP A 242 -2.89 -7.95 -14.50
C TRP A 242 -3.23 -8.74 -15.76
N CYS A 243 -4.00 -9.83 -15.62
CA CYS A 243 -4.29 -10.77 -16.71
C CYS A 243 -5.52 -10.42 -17.54
N GLN A 244 -6.24 -9.35 -17.20
CA GLN A 244 -7.48 -8.89 -17.85
C GLN A 244 -8.67 -9.84 -17.76
N SER A 245 -8.55 -10.94 -17.03
CA SER A 245 -9.65 -11.88 -16.81
C SER A 245 -10.81 -11.21 -16.07
N TYR A 246 -12.02 -11.49 -16.54
CA TYR A 246 -13.28 -11.18 -15.90
C TYR A 246 -13.59 -12.25 -14.84
N LEU A 247 -13.86 -11.83 -13.60
CA LEU A 247 -13.97 -12.69 -12.41
C LEU A 247 -15.25 -12.39 -11.63
N CYS A 248 -15.94 -13.44 -11.18
CA CYS A 248 -17.03 -13.35 -10.19
C CYS A 248 -16.47 -13.29 -8.75
N SER A 249 -17.32 -13.07 -7.73
CA SER A 249 -16.90 -13.03 -6.30
C SER A 249 -16.10 -14.24 -5.89
N ASN A 250 -16.61 -15.43 -6.21
CA ASN A 250 -15.99 -16.67 -5.78
C ASN A 250 -14.56 -16.78 -6.33
N HIS A 251 -14.37 -16.52 -7.62
CA HIS A 251 -13.05 -16.62 -8.25
C HIS A 251 -12.12 -15.45 -7.94
N LEU A 252 -12.66 -14.27 -7.65
CA LEU A 252 -11.86 -13.11 -7.25
C LEU A 252 -11.41 -13.19 -5.79
N PHE A 253 -12.32 -13.54 -4.87
CA PHE A 253 -12.18 -13.28 -3.44
C PHE A 253 -12.21 -14.55 -2.58
N THR A 254 -13.23 -15.41 -2.76
CA THR A 254 -13.35 -16.65 -1.96
C THR A 254 -12.18 -17.58 -2.23
N ASN A 255 -11.95 -17.92 -3.51
CA ASN A 255 -10.79 -18.67 -4.01
C ASN A 255 -9.51 -17.82 -4.08
N PHE A 256 -9.65 -16.50 -3.88
CA PHE A 256 -8.58 -15.51 -3.87
C PHE A 256 -7.71 -15.48 -5.15
N HIS A 257 -8.01 -14.54 -6.05
CA HIS A 257 -7.27 -14.34 -7.29
C HIS A 257 -5.94 -13.61 -7.07
N ASN A 258 -4.84 -14.37 -7.02
CA ASN A 258 -3.50 -13.85 -6.77
C ASN A 258 -2.64 -13.67 -8.05
N CYS A 259 -3.08 -12.86 -9.00
CA CYS A 259 -2.40 -12.75 -10.30
C CYS A 259 -1.19 -11.79 -10.31
N LYS A 260 -0.15 -12.21 -11.02
CA LYS A 260 1.05 -11.41 -11.39
C LYS A 260 1.37 -11.43 -12.89
N ASN A 261 0.54 -12.10 -13.69
CA ASN A 261 0.78 -12.28 -15.11
C ASN A 261 0.17 -11.10 -15.87
N TYR A 262 0.99 -10.07 -16.13
CA TYR A 262 0.57 -8.90 -16.87
C TYR A 262 0.35 -9.23 -18.35
N ARG A 263 -0.80 -8.84 -18.88
CA ARG A 263 -1.12 -8.83 -20.31
C ARG A 263 -1.42 -7.41 -20.73
N GLU A 264 -0.81 -6.89 -21.79
CA GLU A 264 -1.03 -5.50 -22.23
C GLU A 264 -2.48 -5.18 -22.61
#